data_AF-A0A0M4SUX6-F1
#
_entry.id   AF-A0A0M4SUX6-F1
#
_cell.length_a   1.000
_cell.length_b   1.000
_cell.length_c   1.000
_cell.angle_alpha   90.00
_cell.angle_beta   90.00
_cell.angle_gamma   90.00
#
_symmetry.space_group_name_H-M   'P 1'
#
loop_
_entity.id
_entity.type
_entity.pdbx_description
1 polymer ?
#
loop_
_entity_poly.entity_id
_entity_poly.type
_entity_poly.pdbx_seq_one_letter_code
_entity_poly.pdbx_strand_id
1 'polypeptide(L)'
;MRIKILLCLVVASIAYGANLNTASKNELMGLGLSKGQALNIIKYRKAHKFKSIDELEKVQGIGFNDMQKVKEKLSIKENAKVKKI
;
A
#
# COMPACT_ATOMS: atom_id res chain seq x y z
N MET A 1 -23.13 33.31 24.96
CA MET A 1 -23.25 31.83 24.99
C MET A 1 -22.15 31.27 24.10
N ARG A 2 -21.18 30.56 24.67
CA ARG A 2 -19.91 30.16 24.04
C ARG A 2 -20.07 28.87 23.25
N ILE A 3 -20.00 28.93 21.92
CA ILE A 3 -19.97 27.72 21.07
C ILE A 3 -18.54 27.18 21.07
N LYS A 4 -18.29 26.20 21.94
CA LYS A 4 -17.15 25.29 21.90
C LYS A 4 -17.62 23.97 21.28
N ILE A 5 -17.49 23.84 19.97
CA ILE A 5 -17.60 22.57 19.25
C ILE A 5 -16.25 22.44 18.53
N LEU A 6 -15.20 21.98 19.24
CA LEU A 6 -14.89 20.56 19.44
C LEU A 6 -14.83 19.80 18.11
N LEU A 7 -13.59 19.70 17.62
CA LEU A 7 -13.08 18.51 16.93
C LEU A 7 -13.71 18.16 15.58
N CYS A 8 -13.58 19.05 14.58
CA CYS A 8 -13.64 18.58 13.19
C CYS A 8 -12.29 17.93 12.84
N LEU A 9 -12.33 16.60 12.84
CA LEU A 9 -11.34 15.66 12.33
C LEU A 9 -10.78 16.11 10.97
N VAL A 10 -9.71 16.90 10.93
CA VAL A 10 -8.85 16.90 9.76
C VAL A 10 -7.89 15.75 9.96
N VAL A 11 -8.35 14.59 9.48
CA VAL A 11 -7.63 13.34 9.31
C VAL A 11 -6.22 13.68 8.85
N ALA A 12 -5.23 13.51 9.74
CA ALA A 12 -3.84 13.60 9.36
C ALA A 12 -3.64 12.56 8.25
N SER A 13 -3.40 13.04 7.04
CA SER A 13 -3.10 12.25 5.86
C SER A 13 -1.84 11.45 6.12
N ILE A 14 -1.97 10.29 6.77
CA ILE A 14 -0.84 9.38 6.92
C ILE A 14 -0.63 8.76 5.54
N ALA A 15 0.25 9.38 4.77
CA ALA A 15 0.76 8.84 3.52
C ALA A 15 1.57 7.58 3.85
N TYR A 16 0.89 6.46 4.09
CA TYR A 16 1.51 5.17 4.39
C TYR A 16 2.15 4.60 3.12
N GLY A 17 3.47 4.68 3.01
CA GLY A 17 4.24 3.86 2.07
C GLY A 17 4.02 2.39 2.39
N ALA A 18 3.19 1.71 1.59
CA ALA A 18 2.90 0.30 1.81
C ALA A 18 4.04 -0.55 1.26
N ASN A 19 4.95 -1.00 2.11
CA ASN A 19 6.02 -1.92 1.72
C ASN A 19 5.46 -3.35 1.61
N LEU A 20 5.63 -4.04 0.48
CA LEU A 20 5.09 -5.40 0.26
C LEU A 20 5.48 -6.41 1.37
N ASN A 21 6.66 -6.24 1.97
CA ASN A 21 7.15 -7.13 3.03
C ASN A 21 6.55 -6.86 4.42
N THR A 22 5.95 -5.68 4.65
CA THR A 22 5.44 -5.28 5.97
C THR A 22 3.99 -4.79 5.98
N ALA A 23 3.47 -4.31 4.84
CA ALA A 23 2.14 -3.75 4.67
C ALA A 23 1.05 -4.69 5.22
N SER A 24 0.10 -4.13 5.93
CA SER A 24 -1.11 -4.82 6.35
C SER A 24 -1.98 -5.19 5.16
N LYS A 25 -2.94 -6.09 5.39
CA LYS A 25 -3.92 -6.49 4.36
C LYS A 25 -4.65 -5.28 3.78
N ASN A 26 -5.03 -4.31 4.62
CA ASN A 26 -5.78 -3.13 4.19
C ASN A 26 -4.90 -2.18 3.37
N GLU A 27 -3.63 -2.03 3.73
CA GLU A 27 -2.67 -1.24 2.93
C GLU A 27 -2.43 -1.87 1.56
N LEU A 28 -2.27 -3.20 1.49
CA LEU A 28 -2.17 -3.92 0.21
C LEU A 28 -3.43 -3.74 -0.64
N MET A 29 -4.62 -3.78 -0.03
CA MET A 29 -5.87 -3.50 -0.74
C MET A 29 -5.93 -2.05 -1.24
N GLY A 30 -5.39 -1.09 -0.48
CA GLY A 30 -5.25 0.31 -0.89
C GLY A 30 -4.33 0.52 -2.10
N LEU A 31 -3.49 -0.46 -2.44
CA LEU A 31 -2.70 -0.48 -3.69
C LEU A 31 -3.50 -0.96 -4.91
N GLY A 32 -4.80 -1.26 -4.74
CA GLY A 32 -5.67 -1.74 -5.81
C GLY A 32 -5.75 -3.27 -5.92
N LEU A 33 -5.27 -3.98 -4.89
CA LEU A 33 -5.34 -5.44 -4.78
C LEU A 33 -6.65 -5.88 -4.12
N SER A 34 -7.18 -7.02 -4.54
CA SER A 34 -8.31 -7.66 -3.88
C SER A 34 -7.92 -8.27 -2.53
N LYS A 35 -8.93 -8.59 -1.71
CA LYS A 35 -8.74 -9.29 -0.42
C LYS A 35 -7.99 -10.62 -0.59
N GLY A 36 -8.29 -11.39 -1.63
CA GLY A 36 -7.62 -12.67 -1.92
C GLY A 36 -6.14 -12.48 -2.28
N GLN A 37 -5.85 -11.52 -3.15
CA GLN A 37 -4.48 -11.17 -3.54
C GLN A 37 -3.66 -10.69 -2.34
N ALA A 38 -4.22 -9.80 -1.51
CA ALA A 38 -3.53 -9.31 -0.31
C ALA A 38 -3.19 -10.44 0.67
N LEU A 39 -4.09 -11.41 0.86
CA LEU A 39 -3.81 -12.59 1.68
C LEU A 39 -2.72 -13.47 1.09
N ASN A 40 -2.71 -13.65 -0.24
CA ASN A 40 -1.68 -14.43 -0.93
C ASN A 40 -0.30 -13.77 -0.82
N ILE A 41 -0.20 -12.44 -0.90
CA ILE A 41 1.05 -11.70 -0.65
C ILE A 41 1.55 -11.91 0.78
N ILE A 42 0.64 -11.80 1.77
CA ILE A 42 0.98 -12.01 3.18
C ILE A 42 1.46 -13.46 3.40
N LYS A 43 0.85 -14.43 2.72
CA LYS A 43 1.27 -15.84 2.77
C LYS A 43 2.64 -16.02 2.12
N TYR A 44 2.85 -15.46 0.93
CA TYR A 44 4.12 -15.54 0.19
C TYR A 44 5.27 -14.95 1.01
N ARG A 45 5.13 -13.74 1.56
CA ARG A 45 6.20 -13.05 2.33
C ARG A 45 6.59 -13.68 3.67
N LYS A 46 5.79 -14.65 4.16
CA LYS A 46 6.15 -15.46 5.33
C LYS A 46 7.22 -16.48 4.98
N ALA A 47 7.23 -16.98 3.74
CA ALA A 47 8.22 -17.93 3.24
C ALA A 47 9.32 -17.26 2.41
N HIS A 48 8.98 -16.26 1.60
CA HIS A 48 9.88 -15.61 0.65
C HIS A 48 9.70 -14.09 0.66
N LYS A 49 10.71 -13.33 1.11
CA LYS A 49 10.67 -11.87 1.06
C LYS A 49 10.70 -11.38 -0.40
N PHE A 50 9.89 -10.36 -0.69
CA PHE A 50 9.90 -9.69 -1.98
C PHE A 50 11.16 -8.85 -2.12
N LYS A 51 11.93 -9.09 -3.18
CA LYS A 51 13.10 -8.26 -3.55
C LYS A 51 12.76 -7.19 -4.58
N SER A 52 11.77 -7.46 -5.42
CA SER A 52 11.25 -6.54 -6.42
C SER A 52 9.73 -6.67 -6.52
N ILE A 53 9.10 -5.66 -7.15
CA ILE A 53 7.66 -5.70 -7.44
C ILE A 53 7.34 -6.82 -8.45
N ASP A 54 8.31 -7.21 -9.29
CA ASP A 54 8.13 -8.24 -10.31
C ASP A 54 7.86 -9.62 -9.72
N GLU A 55 8.39 -9.90 -8.52
CA GLU A 55 8.12 -11.16 -7.81
C GLU A 55 6.65 -11.32 -7.38
N LEU A 56 5.81 -10.28 -7.51
CA LEU A 56 4.37 -10.41 -7.33
C LEU A 56 3.73 -11.36 -8.35
N GLU A 57 4.34 -11.57 -9.52
CA GLU A 57 3.86 -12.55 -10.51
C GLU A 57 3.86 -13.99 -9.95
N LYS A 58 4.73 -14.27 -8.97
CA LYS A 58 4.84 -15.58 -8.31
C LYS A 58 3.73 -15.81 -7.28
N VAL A 59 2.94 -14.77 -6.98
CA VAL A 59 1.83 -14.84 -6.05
C VAL A 59 0.56 -15.23 -6.80
N GLN A 60 -0.05 -16.33 -6.38
CA GLN A 60 -1.27 -16.84 -7.00
C GLN A 60 -2.36 -15.74 -7.10
N GLY A 61 -2.89 -15.57 -8.31
CA GLY A 61 -3.99 -14.63 -8.58
C GLY A 61 -3.57 -13.17 -8.74
N ILE A 62 -2.27 -12.86 -8.80
CA ILE A 62 -1.78 -11.54 -9.22
C ILE A 62 -1.42 -11.59 -10.70
N GLY A 63 -2.04 -10.70 -11.48
CA GLY A 63 -1.73 -10.53 -12.90
C GLY A 63 -0.95 -9.25 -13.20
N PHE A 64 -0.63 -9.08 -14.47
CA PHE A 64 0.08 -7.90 -14.98
C PHE A 64 -0.61 -6.57 -14.62
N ASN A 65 -1.94 -6.49 -14.75
CA ASN A 65 -2.69 -5.28 -14.39
C ASN A 65 -2.59 -4.92 -12.91
N ASP A 66 -2.55 -5.92 -12.03
CA ASP A 66 -2.44 -5.69 -10.59
C ASP A 66 -1.02 -5.22 -10.22
N MET A 67 0.00 -5.80 -10.85
CA MET A 67 1.38 -5.31 -10.73
C MET A 67 1.51 -3.87 -11.19
N GLN A 68 0.86 -3.47 -12.29
CA GLN A 68 0.88 -2.08 -12.73
C GLN A 68 0.25 -1.13 -11.70
N LYS A 69 -0.92 -1.47 -11.15
CA LYS A 69 -1.55 -0.66 -10.08
C LYS A 69 -0.62 -0.50 -8.87
N VAL A 70 0.02 -1.59 -8.45
CA VAL A 70 0.98 -1.57 -7.35
C VAL A 70 2.19 -0.71 -7.70
N LYS A 71 2.80 -0.87 -8.88
CA LYS A 71 3.93 -0.05 -9.35
C LYS A 71 3.57 1.43 -9.39
N GLU A 72 2.41 1.78 -9.93
CA GLU A 72 1.93 3.17 -10.03
C GLU A 72 1.73 3.77 -8.63
N LYS A 73 1.07 3.06 -7.72
CA LYS A 73 0.82 3.55 -6.35
C LYS A 73 2.09 3.63 -5.49
N LEU A 74 3.08 2.77 -5.74
CA LEU A 74 4.40 2.85 -5.08
C LEU A 74 5.27 3.94 -5.69
N SER A 75 5.25 4.12 -7.01
CA SER A 75 6.01 5.17 -7.71
C SER A 75 5.50 6.58 -7.38
N ILE A 76 4.18 6.78 -7.31
CA ILE A 76 3.56 8.02 -6.83
C ILE A 76 4.02 8.33 -5.38
N LYS A 77 4.34 7.30 -4.57
CA LYS A 77 4.85 7.50 -3.21
C LYS A 77 6.35 7.78 -3.14
N GLU A 78 7.18 7.23 -4.05
CA GLU A 78 8.59 7.61 -4.12
C GLU A 78 8.78 9.08 -4.51
N ASN A 79 7.88 9.65 -5.32
CA ASN A 79 7.98 11.04 -5.74
C ASN A 79 7.52 12.06 -4.65
N ALA A 80 6.83 11.60 -3.60
CA ALA A 80 6.38 12.48 -2.50
C ALA A 80 7.47 12.74 -1.43
N LYS A 81 8.71 12.27 -1.63
CA LYS A 81 9.82 12.43 -0.66
C LYS A 81 11.10 13.09 -1.21
N VAL A 82 11.05 13.97 -2.22
CA VAL A 82 12.18 14.91 -2.46
C VAL A 82 11.66 16.25 -2.98
N LYS A 83 11.37 17.18 -2.07
CA LYS A 83 11.84 18.59 -2.11
C LYS A 83 11.43 19.27 -0.81
N LYS A 84 12.22 19.09 0.25
CA LYS A 84 12.32 20.11 1.29
C LYS A 84 13.62 20.85 1.02
N ILE A 85 13.42 22.11 0.65
CA ILE A 85 14.39 23.17 0.40
C ILE A 85 15.29 23.32 1.63
#